data_AF-A0A1G9S4F9-F1
#
_entry.id   AF-A0A1G9S4F9-F1
#
_cell.length_a   1.000
_cell.length_b   1.000
_cell.length_c   1.000
_cell.angle_alpha   90.00
_cell.angle_beta   90.00
_cell.angle_gamma   90.00
#
_symmetry.space_group_name_H-M   'P 1'
#
loop_
_entity.id
_entity.type
_entity.pdbx_description
1 polymer ?
#
loop_
_entity_poly.entity_id
_entity_poly.type
_entity_poly.pdbx_seq_one_letter_code
_entity_poly.pdbx_strand_id
1 'polypeptide(L)'
;MIHERNRVAPARLIDPLEAVSTRWGNAVTDSARNMLLMEVGRRSLAYWAWDEQTWTAFVASVTGEIRHRRRAHLVAWGYLFGGHRRLHRVQMPKLRPLADFVFGHGAVDPALEQVCTLLERWETSPKPQPESVRSSVIEALLSAGSPHLKDVTLELVQDLDADHPVSSARRRGFFEMSRVLAANGCIPEPLVNGHQQRGTRPETVASVPPEWLEPCRSGPAATQTPGSSTMPHGPS
;
A
#
# COMPACT_ATOMS: atom_id res chain seq x y z
N MET A 1 27.64 35.57 -25.70
CA MET A 1 26.22 35.55 -25.25
C MET A 1 25.39 34.35 -25.76
N ILE A 2 25.47 33.91 -27.03
CA ILE A 2 24.67 32.76 -27.52
C ILE A 2 25.16 31.40 -26.97
N HIS A 3 26.48 31.19 -26.86
CA HIS A 3 27.05 29.94 -26.34
C HIS A 3 26.80 29.70 -24.84
N GLU A 4 26.61 30.77 -24.08
CA GLU A 4 26.42 30.71 -22.63
C GLU A 4 24.95 30.40 -22.29
N ARG A 5 23.99 31.03 -22.98
CA ARG A 5 22.57 30.64 -22.94
C ARG A 5 22.34 29.19 -23.37
N ASN A 6 23.10 28.69 -24.35
CA ASN A 6 22.97 27.32 -24.83
C ASN A 6 23.58 26.28 -23.87
N ARG A 7 24.47 26.68 -22.94
CA ARG A 7 24.97 25.83 -21.85
C ARG A 7 24.07 25.85 -20.61
N VAL A 8 23.40 26.97 -20.33
CA VAL A 8 22.52 27.12 -19.17
C VAL A 8 21.20 26.35 -19.33
N ALA A 9 20.66 26.26 -20.55
CA ALA A 9 19.42 25.52 -20.82
C ALA A 9 19.51 24.00 -20.51
N PRO A 10 20.55 23.26 -20.93
CA PRO A 10 20.71 21.85 -20.56
C PRO A 10 21.03 21.64 -19.08
N ALA A 11 21.86 22.51 -18.47
CA ALA A 11 22.16 22.43 -17.03
C ALA A 11 20.89 22.50 -16.18
N ARG A 12 19.97 23.43 -16.51
CA ARG A 12 18.67 23.55 -15.83
C ARG A 12 17.78 22.29 -15.89
N LEU A 13 17.97 21.42 -16.88
CA LEU A 13 17.23 20.16 -16.98
C LEU A 13 17.94 19.03 -16.22
N ILE A 14 19.28 19.03 -16.24
CA ILE A 14 20.12 17.95 -15.73
C ILE A 14 20.37 18.09 -14.23
N ASP A 15 20.75 19.29 -13.76
CA ASP A 15 21.19 19.53 -12.38
C ASP A 15 20.15 19.05 -11.34
N PRO A 16 18.83 19.27 -11.51
CA PRO A 16 17.85 18.77 -10.56
C PRO A 16 17.81 17.23 -10.52
N LEU A 17 17.92 16.56 -11.67
CA LEU A 17 17.91 15.10 -11.74
C LEU A 17 19.11 14.53 -10.98
N GLU A 18 20.30 15.10 -11.18
CA GLU A 18 21.55 14.66 -10.55
C GLU A 18 21.55 14.91 -9.05
N ALA A 19 21.08 16.10 -8.62
CA ALA A 19 21.01 16.46 -7.22
C ALA A 19 20.22 15.43 -6.40
N VAL A 20 19.08 14.95 -6.92
CA VAL A 20 18.26 13.96 -6.21
C VAL A 20 18.76 12.52 -6.42
N SER A 21 19.33 12.22 -7.59
CA SER A 21 19.78 10.87 -7.93
C SER A 21 21.19 10.52 -7.46
N THR A 22 21.93 11.47 -6.85
CA THR A 22 23.28 11.25 -6.29
C THR A 22 23.32 10.02 -5.36
N ARG A 23 22.21 9.74 -4.67
CA ARG A 23 22.08 8.62 -3.72
C ARG A 23 21.51 7.31 -4.30
N TRP A 24 21.18 7.25 -5.59
CA TRP A 24 20.44 6.12 -6.19
C TRP A 24 21.33 5.03 -6.83
N GLY A 25 22.64 5.29 -6.95
CA GLY A 25 23.54 4.51 -7.81
C GLY A 25 23.62 5.11 -9.22
N ASN A 26 24.58 4.65 -10.02
CA ASN A 26 25.09 5.41 -11.17
C ASN A 26 24.64 4.86 -12.55
N ALA A 27 25.05 3.65 -12.96
CA ALA A 27 24.87 3.25 -14.37
C ALA A 27 23.40 3.15 -14.86
N VAL A 28 22.48 2.65 -14.02
CA VAL A 28 21.06 2.54 -14.38
C VAL A 28 20.38 3.91 -14.35
N THR A 29 20.74 4.74 -13.38
CA THR A 29 20.29 6.14 -13.25
C THR A 29 20.69 6.94 -14.47
N ASP A 30 21.94 6.85 -14.90
CA ASP A 30 22.45 7.55 -16.09
C ASP A 30 21.67 7.14 -17.34
N SER A 31 21.44 5.83 -17.50
CA SER A 31 20.65 5.31 -18.61
C SER A 31 19.20 5.81 -18.58
N ALA A 32 18.54 5.83 -17.42
CA ALA A 32 17.18 6.35 -17.29
C ALA A 32 17.13 7.87 -17.52
N ARG A 33 18.12 8.63 -17.04
CA ARG A 33 18.25 10.07 -17.25
C ARG A 33 18.33 10.38 -18.74
N ASN A 34 19.19 9.67 -19.47
CA ASN A 34 19.35 9.87 -20.91
C ASN A 34 18.02 9.60 -21.65
N MET A 35 17.26 8.57 -21.25
CA MET A 35 15.93 8.32 -21.82
C MET A 35 14.97 9.48 -21.58
N LEU A 36 14.93 10.02 -20.36
CA LEU A 36 14.09 11.17 -20.02
C LEU A 36 14.47 12.41 -20.82
N LEU A 37 15.77 12.72 -20.91
CA LEU A 37 16.26 13.89 -21.65
C LEU A 37 16.02 13.77 -23.17
N MET A 38 16.17 12.57 -23.74
CA MET A 38 15.79 12.33 -25.14
C MET A 38 14.29 12.60 -25.36
N GLU A 39 13.44 12.17 -24.44
CA GLU A 39 12.00 12.38 -24.54
C GLU A 39 11.62 13.86 -24.33
N VAL A 40 12.31 14.59 -23.45
CA VAL A 40 12.21 16.06 -23.33
C VAL A 40 12.56 16.74 -24.64
N GLY A 41 13.66 16.33 -25.29
CA GLY A 41 14.05 16.84 -26.60
C GLY A 41 12.99 16.55 -27.67
N ARG A 42 12.46 15.33 -27.71
CA ARG A 42 11.42 14.91 -28.65
C ARG A 42 10.12 15.71 -28.49
N ARG A 43 9.72 16.01 -27.24
CA ARG A 43 8.49 16.77 -26.94
C ARG A 43 8.69 18.28 -26.95
N SER A 44 9.93 18.75 -26.90
CA SER A 44 10.27 20.16 -26.66
C SER A 44 9.57 20.75 -25.43
N LEU A 45 9.39 19.92 -24.39
CA LEU A 45 8.69 20.28 -23.16
C LEU A 45 9.43 19.67 -21.97
N ALA A 46 9.73 20.50 -20.97
CA ALA A 46 10.43 20.06 -19.76
C ALA A 46 9.60 19.04 -18.96
N TYR A 47 10.28 18.07 -18.34
CA TYR A 47 9.63 16.93 -17.69
C TYR A 47 8.75 17.29 -16.48
N TRP A 48 9.04 18.40 -15.79
CA TRP A 48 8.21 18.91 -14.70
C TRP A 48 6.88 19.53 -15.17
N ALA A 49 6.75 19.83 -16.46
CA ALA A 49 5.51 20.34 -17.05
C ALA A 49 4.63 19.24 -17.67
N TRP A 50 5.07 17.99 -17.61
CA TRP A 50 4.30 16.86 -18.15
C TRP A 50 3.18 16.46 -17.20
N ASP A 51 2.01 16.17 -17.75
CA ASP A 51 0.90 15.59 -17.01
C ASP A 51 1.13 14.10 -16.67
N GLU A 52 0.26 13.55 -15.82
CA GLU A 52 0.39 12.16 -15.36
C GLU A 52 0.24 11.16 -16.51
N GLN A 53 -0.61 11.45 -17.50
CA GLN A 53 -0.81 10.59 -18.67
C GLN A 53 0.46 10.52 -19.52
N THR A 54 1.12 11.66 -19.73
CA THR A 54 2.39 11.74 -20.44
C THR A 54 3.47 10.92 -19.73
N TRP A 55 3.61 11.09 -18.42
CA TRP A 55 4.53 10.29 -17.63
C TRP A 55 4.21 8.80 -17.71
N THR A 56 2.94 8.43 -17.60
CA THR A 56 2.48 7.04 -17.67
C THR A 56 2.84 6.40 -19.01
N ALA A 57 2.55 7.09 -20.12
CA ALA A 57 2.87 6.60 -21.46
C ALA A 57 4.38 6.44 -21.66
N PHE A 58 5.18 7.41 -21.20
CA PHE A 58 6.64 7.36 -21.31
C PHE A 58 7.26 6.22 -20.47
N VAL A 59 6.82 6.05 -19.22
CA VAL A 59 7.31 4.94 -18.38
C VAL A 59 6.91 3.59 -18.98
N ALA A 60 5.68 3.48 -19.52
CA ALA A 60 5.21 2.27 -20.18
C ALA A 60 6.01 1.91 -21.43
N SER A 61 6.51 2.90 -22.18
CA SER A 61 7.31 2.67 -23.39
C SER A 61 8.71 2.12 -23.11
N VAL A 62 9.17 2.14 -21.86
CA VAL A 62 10.47 1.55 -21.47
C VAL A 62 10.40 0.03 -21.50
N THR A 63 11.17 -0.58 -22.40
CA THR A 63 11.27 -2.03 -22.61
C THR A 63 12.69 -2.54 -22.33
N GLY A 64 12.91 -3.86 -22.50
CA GLY A 64 14.19 -4.53 -22.28
C GLY A 64 14.30 -5.24 -20.92
N GLU A 65 15.47 -5.86 -20.69
CA GLU A 65 15.72 -6.72 -19.52
C GLU A 65 15.74 -5.94 -18.21
N ILE A 66 16.42 -4.79 -18.18
CA ILE A 66 16.54 -3.93 -16.98
C ILE A 66 15.40 -2.91 -16.86
N ARG A 67 14.31 -3.08 -17.62
CA ARG A 67 13.20 -2.12 -17.67
C ARG A 67 12.64 -1.78 -16.30
N HIS A 68 12.50 -2.75 -15.41
CA HIS A 68 11.91 -2.55 -14.08
C HIS A 68 12.74 -1.58 -13.23
N ARG A 69 14.09 -1.68 -13.31
CA ARG A 69 14.98 -0.76 -12.61
C ARG A 69 14.92 0.64 -13.22
N ARG A 70 14.98 0.76 -14.55
CA ARG A 70 14.85 2.06 -15.24
C ARG A 70 13.51 2.74 -14.92
N ARG A 71 12.40 2.01 -15.00
CA ARG A 71 11.06 2.51 -14.67
C ARG A 71 10.98 3.01 -13.23
N ALA A 72 11.62 2.35 -12.26
CA ALA A 72 11.65 2.83 -10.87
C ALA A 72 12.29 4.22 -10.74
N HIS A 73 13.40 4.49 -11.45
CA HIS A 73 14.04 5.82 -11.46
C HIS A 73 13.15 6.87 -12.13
N LEU A 74 12.55 6.52 -13.27
CA LEU A 74 11.64 7.42 -13.99
C LEU A 74 10.38 7.75 -13.18
N VAL A 75 9.79 6.76 -12.52
CA VAL A 75 8.64 6.98 -11.63
C VAL A 75 9.05 7.84 -10.43
N ALA A 76 10.24 7.65 -9.87
CA ALA A 76 10.74 8.50 -8.79
C ALA A 76 10.89 9.97 -9.23
N TRP A 77 11.43 10.23 -10.43
CA TRP A 77 11.49 11.60 -10.95
C TRP A 77 10.11 12.17 -11.28
N GLY A 78 9.21 11.39 -11.86
CA GLY A 78 7.82 11.81 -12.09
C GLY A 78 7.10 12.17 -10.80
N TYR A 79 7.38 11.43 -9.72
CA TYR A 79 6.90 11.71 -8.37
C TYR A 79 7.45 13.03 -7.83
N LEU A 80 8.78 13.21 -7.87
CA LEU A 80 9.48 14.33 -7.25
C LEU A 80 9.30 15.66 -7.99
N PHE A 81 9.30 15.62 -9.32
CA PHE A 81 9.28 16.83 -10.16
C PHE A 81 7.93 17.10 -10.82
N GLY A 82 7.16 16.05 -11.12
CA GLY A 82 5.82 16.18 -11.69
C GLY A 82 4.70 16.19 -10.64
N GLY A 83 5.00 15.82 -9.39
CA GLY A 83 3.99 15.67 -8.33
C GLY A 83 3.07 14.46 -8.53
N HIS A 84 3.41 13.54 -9.44
CA HIS A 84 2.56 12.42 -9.84
C HIS A 84 2.62 11.27 -8.83
N ARG A 85 1.90 11.44 -7.72
CA ARG A 85 1.94 10.47 -6.60
C ARG A 85 1.34 9.11 -6.92
N ARG A 86 0.49 8.99 -7.95
CA ARG A 86 -0.22 7.75 -8.31
C ARG A 86 0.45 6.96 -9.44
N LEU A 87 1.49 7.50 -10.06
CA LEU A 87 2.20 6.90 -11.21
C LEU A 87 2.73 5.48 -10.94
N HIS A 88 3.11 5.20 -9.70
CA HIS A 88 3.64 3.89 -9.29
C HIS A 88 2.61 2.76 -9.36
N ARG A 89 1.32 3.07 -9.24
CA ARG A 89 0.24 2.07 -9.21
C ARG A 89 0.13 1.28 -10.51
N VAL A 90 0.37 1.94 -11.64
CA VAL A 90 0.25 1.34 -12.98
C VAL A 90 1.57 0.70 -13.45
N GLN A 91 2.70 1.10 -12.88
CA GLN A 91 4.01 0.83 -13.47
C GLN A 91 4.95 -0.01 -12.61
N MET A 92 4.69 -0.14 -11.30
CA MET A 92 5.63 -0.74 -10.35
C MET A 92 5.06 -1.96 -9.61
N PRO A 93 5.63 -3.17 -9.84
CA PRO A 93 5.23 -4.36 -9.09
C PRO A 93 5.78 -4.37 -7.66
N LYS A 94 6.91 -3.69 -7.41
CA LYS A 94 7.54 -3.57 -6.09
C LYS A 94 7.70 -2.11 -5.73
N LEU A 95 7.19 -1.71 -4.58
CA LEU A 95 7.15 -0.30 -4.17
C LEU A 95 8.35 0.11 -3.30
N ARG A 96 9.01 -0.86 -2.63
CA ARG A 96 10.15 -0.56 -1.75
C ARG A 96 11.29 0.20 -2.47
N PRO A 97 11.78 -0.22 -3.64
CA PRO A 97 12.84 0.52 -4.33
C PRO A 97 12.45 1.96 -4.66
N LEU A 98 11.17 2.19 -5.00
CA LEU A 98 10.67 3.54 -5.28
C LEU A 98 10.64 4.40 -4.01
N ALA A 99 10.17 3.85 -2.89
CA ALA A 99 10.17 4.55 -1.61
C ALA A 99 11.59 4.94 -1.17
N ASP A 100 12.57 4.06 -1.37
CA ASP A 100 13.97 4.36 -1.09
C ASP A 100 14.51 5.50 -1.98
N PHE A 101 14.07 5.59 -3.24
CA PHE A 101 14.43 6.71 -4.12
C PHE A 101 13.81 8.04 -3.68
N VAL A 102 12.52 8.03 -3.35
CA VAL A 102 11.74 9.23 -3.01
C VAL A 102 12.09 9.73 -1.61
N PHE A 103 11.94 8.88 -0.60
CA PHE A 103 12.11 9.27 0.81
C PHE A 103 13.54 9.09 1.32
N GLY A 104 14.34 8.26 0.65
CA GLY A 104 15.67 7.87 1.10
C GLY A 104 15.67 6.45 1.65
N HIS A 105 16.85 5.83 1.62
CA HIS A 105 17.02 4.43 2.03
C HIS A 105 16.58 4.22 3.47
N GLY A 106 15.65 3.29 3.68
CA GLY A 106 15.16 2.90 5.01
C GLY A 106 14.23 3.92 5.67
N ALA A 107 13.88 5.02 5.00
CA ALA A 107 13.00 6.05 5.57
C ALA A 107 11.62 5.50 5.96
N VAL A 108 11.14 4.47 5.27
CA VAL A 108 9.84 3.81 5.55
C VAL A 108 9.91 2.69 6.59
N ASP A 109 11.11 2.30 7.04
CA ASP A 109 11.28 1.17 7.95
C ASP A 109 10.59 1.39 9.32
N PRO A 110 10.65 2.57 9.95
CA PRO A 110 9.94 2.81 11.21
C PRO A 110 8.42 2.63 11.08
N ALA A 111 7.84 3.09 9.96
CA ALA A 111 6.42 2.92 9.69
C ALA A 111 6.05 1.44 9.47
N LEU A 112 6.89 0.70 8.73
CA LEU A 112 6.70 -0.73 8.51
C LEU A 112 6.82 -1.53 9.81
N GLU A 113 7.82 -1.23 10.63
CA GLU A 113 8.03 -1.87 11.93
C GLU A 113 6.84 -1.63 12.86
N GLN A 114 6.38 -0.38 12.98
CA GLN A 114 5.23 -0.03 13.81
C GLN A 114 3.96 -0.80 13.40
N VAL A 115 3.70 -0.92 12.10
CA VAL A 115 2.54 -1.69 11.59
C VAL A 115 2.71 -3.18 11.84
N CYS A 116 3.85 -3.76 11.44
CA CYS A 116 4.06 -5.19 11.55
C CYS A 116 4.08 -5.67 13.00
N THR A 117 4.79 -4.97 13.90
CA THR A 117 4.86 -5.33 15.32
C THR A 117 3.50 -5.24 16.00
N LEU A 118 2.66 -4.26 15.67
CA LEU A 118 1.34 -4.16 16.30
C LEU A 118 0.40 -5.27 15.80
N LEU A 119 0.44 -5.62 14.52
CA LEU A 119 -0.33 -6.75 13.98
C LEU A 119 0.12 -8.08 14.59
N GLU A 120 1.43 -8.31 14.70
CA GLU A 120 2.00 -9.50 15.35
C GLU A 120 1.54 -9.65 16.81
N ARG A 121 1.39 -8.54 17.55
CA ARG A 121 0.87 -8.56 18.93
C ARG A 121 -0.61 -8.92 19.01
N TRP A 122 -1.38 -8.69 17.95
CA TRP A 122 -2.80 -9.05 17.90
C TRP A 122 -3.04 -10.48 17.42
N GLU A 123 -2.04 -11.12 16.81
CA GLU A 123 -2.13 -12.50 16.39
C GLU A 123 -1.87 -13.46 17.56
N THR A 124 -2.66 -14.53 17.62
CA THR A 124 -2.51 -15.60 18.61
C THR A 124 -1.22 -16.40 18.42
N SER A 125 -0.55 -16.27 17.27
CA SER A 125 0.71 -16.95 16.98
C SER A 125 1.63 -16.04 16.17
N PRO A 126 2.92 -15.90 16.54
CA PRO A 126 3.84 -15.03 15.82
C PRO A 126 4.07 -15.57 14.41
N LYS A 127 3.68 -14.80 13.40
CA LYS A 127 3.98 -15.08 12.00
C LYS A 127 4.48 -13.80 11.32
N PRO A 128 5.43 -13.91 10.39
CA PRO A 128 5.84 -12.75 9.60
C PRO A 128 4.64 -12.23 8.82
N GLN A 129 4.45 -10.91 8.88
CA GLN A 129 3.33 -10.27 8.19
C GLN A 129 3.43 -10.47 6.67
N PRO A 130 2.30 -10.68 5.97
CA PRO A 130 2.30 -10.85 4.53
C PRO A 130 2.93 -9.68 3.78
N GLU A 131 3.62 -9.95 2.68
CA GLU A 131 4.19 -8.92 1.79
C GLU A 131 3.14 -7.91 1.29
N SER A 132 1.87 -8.33 1.23
CA SER A 132 0.75 -7.45 0.90
C SER A 132 0.55 -6.33 1.91
N VAL A 133 0.75 -6.58 3.20
CA VAL A 133 0.65 -5.55 4.26
C VAL A 133 1.75 -4.51 4.06
N ARG A 134 3.00 -4.99 3.94
CA ARG A 134 4.17 -4.13 3.71
C ARG A 134 4.00 -3.27 2.46
N SER A 135 3.53 -3.88 1.38
CA SER A 135 3.24 -3.17 0.12
C SER A 135 2.15 -2.11 0.27
N SER A 136 1.09 -2.41 1.03
CA SER A 136 -0.02 -1.49 1.27
C SER A 136 0.40 -0.29 2.12
N VAL A 137 1.23 -0.53 3.14
CA VAL A 137 1.84 0.55 3.94
C VAL A 137 2.71 1.45 3.05
N ILE A 138 3.60 0.88 2.24
CA ILE A 138 4.46 1.68 1.35
C ILE A 138 3.63 2.47 0.34
N GLU A 139 2.56 1.90 -0.21
CA GLU A 139 1.66 2.59 -1.12
C GLU A 139 0.93 3.76 -0.45
N ALA A 140 0.48 3.60 0.80
CA ALA A 140 -0.13 4.66 1.57
C ALA A 140 0.85 5.81 1.83
N LEU A 141 2.08 5.49 2.25
CA LEU A 141 3.15 6.48 2.46
C LEU A 141 3.50 7.25 1.18
N LEU A 142 3.68 6.52 0.07
CA LEU A 142 3.91 7.14 -1.25
C LEU A 142 2.74 8.03 -1.67
N SER A 143 1.50 7.59 -1.44
CA SER A 143 0.31 8.37 -1.79
C SER A 143 0.17 9.61 -0.89
N ALA A 144 0.56 9.52 0.39
CA ALA A 144 0.54 10.62 1.35
C ALA A 144 1.63 11.68 1.08
N GLY A 145 2.72 11.32 0.40
CA GLY A 145 3.86 12.24 0.26
C GLY A 145 4.86 12.18 1.39
N SER A 146 4.73 11.23 2.32
CA SER A 146 5.50 11.20 3.57
C SER A 146 5.89 9.78 3.97
N PRO A 147 7.08 9.57 4.56
CA PRO A 147 7.47 8.30 5.14
C PRO A 147 6.82 8.01 6.52
N HIS A 148 5.99 8.92 7.05
CA HIS A 148 5.42 8.79 8.40
C HIS A 148 3.94 8.40 8.39
N LEU A 149 3.56 7.43 9.23
CA LEU A 149 2.17 6.96 9.36
C LEU A 149 1.20 8.05 9.79
N LYS A 150 1.65 9.02 10.60
CA LYS A 150 0.83 10.14 11.08
C LYS A 150 0.29 11.04 9.95
N ASP A 151 0.93 11.02 8.78
CA ASP A 151 0.54 11.83 7.63
C ASP A 151 -0.43 11.06 6.70
N VAL A 152 -0.75 9.80 7.03
CA VAL A 152 -1.74 8.98 6.33
C VAL A 152 -3.12 9.27 6.93
N THR A 153 -4.01 9.87 6.12
CA THR A 153 -5.37 10.21 6.55
C THR A 153 -6.38 9.11 6.23
N LEU A 154 -7.57 9.19 6.84
CA LEU A 154 -8.65 8.23 6.57
C LEU A 154 -9.12 8.31 5.11
N GLU A 155 -9.27 9.53 4.58
CA GLU A 155 -9.72 9.78 3.21
C GLU A 155 -8.74 9.15 2.21
N LEU A 156 -7.43 9.28 2.47
CA LEU A 156 -6.41 8.67 1.63
C LEU A 156 -6.52 7.13 1.59
N VAL A 157 -6.77 6.52 2.74
CA VAL A 157 -6.89 5.06 2.86
C VAL A 157 -8.19 4.57 2.21
N GLN A 158 -9.28 5.36 2.27
CA GLN A 158 -10.53 5.10 1.58
C GLN A 158 -10.37 5.19 0.05
N ASP A 159 -9.70 6.23 -0.44
CA ASP A 159 -9.36 6.38 -1.86
C ASP A 159 -8.55 5.17 -2.37
N LEU A 160 -7.56 4.75 -1.58
CA LEU A 160 -6.74 3.58 -1.89
C LEU A 160 -7.53 2.27 -1.92
N ASP A 161 -8.48 2.07 -0.99
CA ASP A 161 -9.38 0.92 -0.97
C ASP A 161 -10.29 0.90 -2.21
N ALA A 162 -10.85 2.05 -2.58
CA ALA A 162 -11.75 2.19 -3.73
C ALA A 162 -11.04 1.93 -5.07
N ASP A 163 -9.76 2.31 -5.18
CA ASP A 163 -8.95 2.13 -6.39
C ASP A 163 -8.49 0.66 -6.60
N HIS A 164 -8.73 -0.23 -5.63
CA HIS A 164 -8.28 -1.62 -5.69
C HIS A 164 -9.43 -2.63 -5.82
N PRO A 165 -9.26 -3.69 -6.65
CA PRO A 165 -10.24 -4.77 -6.73
C PRO A 165 -10.50 -5.39 -5.36
N VAL A 166 -11.76 -5.77 -5.12
CA VAL A 166 -12.23 -6.39 -3.85
C VAL A 166 -11.39 -7.60 -3.46
N SER A 167 -10.96 -8.40 -4.43
CA SER A 167 -10.17 -9.62 -4.21
C SER A 167 -8.67 -9.40 -4.05
N SER A 168 -8.18 -8.16 -4.17
CA SER A 168 -6.74 -7.90 -4.16
C SER A 168 -6.13 -8.07 -2.76
N ALA A 169 -4.96 -8.70 -2.69
CA ALA A 169 -4.21 -8.84 -1.44
C ALA A 169 -3.82 -7.47 -0.85
N ARG A 170 -3.57 -6.46 -1.72
CA ARG A 170 -3.33 -5.07 -1.28
C ARG A 170 -4.51 -4.49 -0.52
N ARG A 171 -5.73 -4.71 -1.00
CA ARG A 171 -6.93 -4.23 -0.32
C ARG A 171 -7.03 -4.76 1.11
N ARG A 172 -6.76 -6.06 1.32
CA ARG A 172 -6.69 -6.65 2.67
C ARG A 172 -5.65 -5.96 3.54
N GLY A 173 -4.48 -5.66 2.99
CA GLY A 173 -3.43 -4.92 3.68
C GLY A 173 -3.86 -3.51 4.11
N PHE A 174 -4.70 -2.81 3.34
CA PHE A 174 -5.26 -1.51 3.76
C PHE A 174 -6.20 -1.63 4.97
N PHE A 175 -7.03 -2.68 5.04
CA PHE A 175 -7.86 -2.92 6.22
C PHE A 175 -7.01 -3.18 7.47
N GLU A 176 -6.01 -4.05 7.37
CA GLU A 176 -5.09 -4.35 8.48
C GLU A 176 -4.31 -3.11 8.92
N MET A 177 -3.77 -2.35 7.97
CA MET A 177 -3.11 -1.07 8.24
C MET A 177 -4.04 -0.06 8.90
N SER A 178 -5.29 0.08 8.43
CA SER A 178 -6.25 1.04 9.00
C SER A 178 -6.56 0.76 10.48
N ARG A 179 -6.60 -0.52 10.88
CA ARG A 179 -6.73 -0.91 12.30
C ARG A 179 -5.56 -0.42 13.11
N VAL A 180 -4.35 -0.55 12.59
CA VAL A 180 -3.14 -0.05 13.26
C VAL A 180 -3.12 1.48 13.34
N LEU A 181 -3.49 2.16 12.26
CA LEU A 181 -3.58 3.62 12.24
C LEU A 181 -4.58 4.13 13.29
N ALA A 182 -5.75 3.49 13.40
CA ALA A 182 -6.76 3.87 14.40
C ALA A 182 -6.28 3.58 15.84
N ALA A 183 -5.66 2.43 16.08
CA ALA A 183 -5.12 2.08 17.39
C ALA A 183 -4.01 3.03 17.86
N ASN A 184 -3.26 3.64 16.93
CA ASN A 184 -2.24 4.63 17.22
C ASN A 184 -2.76 6.08 17.21
N GLY A 185 -4.07 6.29 16.99
CA GLY A 185 -4.68 7.62 16.91
C GLY A 185 -4.28 8.44 15.68
N CYS A 186 -3.75 7.80 14.63
CA CYS A 186 -3.44 8.48 13.36
C CYS A 186 -4.71 8.80 12.55
N ILE A 187 -5.72 7.93 12.65
CA ILE A 187 -7.05 8.12 12.06
C ILE A 187 -8.12 7.89 13.14
N PRO A 188 -9.31 8.50 13.02
CA PRO A 188 -10.34 8.38 14.07
C PRO A 188 -10.90 6.97 14.20
N GLU A 189 -11.06 6.27 13.08
CA GLU A 189 -11.62 4.92 13.03
C GLU A 189 -10.99 4.09 11.91
N PRO A 190 -10.92 2.76 12.04
CA PRO A 190 -10.42 1.89 10.98
C PRO A 190 -11.41 1.80 9.81
N LEU A 191 -10.93 1.34 8.66
CA LEU A 191 -11.81 1.00 7.55
C LEU A 191 -12.78 -0.12 7.98
N VAL A 192 -14.07 0.09 7.71
CA VAL A 192 -15.09 -0.93 7.90
C VAL A 192 -15.30 -1.65 6.56
N ASN A 193 -15.26 -2.98 6.57
CA ASN A 193 -15.61 -3.75 5.39
C ASN A 193 -17.05 -3.41 4.99
N GLY A 194 -17.30 -2.99 3.75
CA GLY A 194 -18.67 -2.83 3.23
C GLY A 194 -19.50 -4.13 3.28
N HIS A 195 -18.87 -5.27 3.57
CA HIS A 195 -19.54 -6.53 3.87
C HIS A 195 -20.29 -6.50 5.20
N GLN A 196 -19.87 -5.67 6.16
CA GLN A 196 -20.63 -5.36 7.38
C GLN A 196 -21.69 -4.27 7.17
N GLN A 197 -21.68 -3.56 6.05
CA GLN A 197 -22.82 -2.76 5.58
C GLN A 197 -23.89 -3.58 4.83
N ARG A 198 -23.72 -4.90 4.69
CA ARG A 198 -24.87 -5.79 4.82
C ARG A 198 -25.20 -5.91 6.29
N GLY A 199 -25.69 -4.81 6.87
CA GLY A 199 -26.69 -4.95 7.91
C GLY A 199 -27.72 -5.93 7.38
N THR A 200 -28.07 -6.92 8.20
CA THR A 200 -29.19 -7.83 7.99
C THR A 200 -30.22 -7.17 7.09
N ARG A 201 -30.34 -7.60 5.83
CA ARG A 201 -31.43 -7.11 4.97
C ARG A 201 -32.70 -7.32 5.81
N PRO A 202 -33.50 -6.28 6.09
CA PRO A 202 -34.79 -6.46 6.74
C PRO A 202 -35.68 -7.47 5.98
N GLU A 203 -35.36 -7.71 4.71
CA GLU A 203 -36.07 -8.60 3.79
C GLU A 203 -35.65 -10.07 3.87
N THR A 204 -34.64 -10.46 4.68
CA THR A 204 -34.24 -11.88 4.84
C THR A 204 -34.56 -12.45 6.22
N VAL A 205 -35.24 -11.69 7.09
CA VAL A 205 -35.85 -12.21 8.33
C VAL A 205 -37.36 -12.44 8.16
N ALA A 206 -37.96 -11.95 7.07
CA ALA A 206 -39.36 -12.22 6.73
C ALA A 206 -39.60 -13.62 6.11
N SER A 207 -38.55 -14.39 5.85
CA SER A 207 -38.64 -15.73 5.23
C SER A 207 -37.87 -16.81 5.99
N VAL A 208 -37.72 -16.64 7.32
CA VAL A 208 -37.24 -17.70 8.19
C VAL A 208 -38.43 -18.22 8.99
N PRO A 209 -38.81 -19.50 8.85
CA PRO A 209 -39.85 -20.13 9.67
C PRO A 209 -39.51 -19.99 11.16
N PRO A 210 -40.47 -19.63 12.03
CA PRO A 210 -40.22 -19.35 13.44
C PRO A 210 -39.67 -20.55 14.24
N GLU A 211 -39.80 -21.77 13.71
CA GLU A 211 -39.22 -23.01 14.26
C GLU A 211 -37.67 -23.06 14.24
N TRP A 212 -36.99 -22.14 13.53
CA TRP A 212 -35.51 -22.06 13.51
C TRP A 212 -34.94 -21.01 14.47
N LEU A 213 -35.78 -20.25 15.19
CA LEU A 213 -35.34 -19.18 16.10
C LEU A 213 -35.14 -19.61 17.56
N GLU A 214 -35.41 -20.87 17.91
CA GLU A 214 -34.99 -21.46 19.19
C GLU A 214 -34.35 -22.82 18.88
N PRO A 215 -33.13 -23.20 19.36
CA PRO A 215 -32.34 -22.66 20.48
C PRO A 215 -30.82 -22.51 20.17
N CYS A 216 -30.24 -21.31 20.31
CA CYS A 216 -28.78 -21.11 20.36
C CYS A 216 -28.31 -20.34 21.61
N ARG A 217 -29.16 -20.25 22.64
CA ARG A 217 -28.90 -19.45 23.85
C ARG A 217 -28.41 -20.24 25.07
N SER A 218 -27.90 -21.46 24.87
CA SER A 218 -27.14 -22.17 25.90
C SER A 218 -25.76 -22.52 25.35
N GLY A 219 -24.73 -21.86 25.90
CA GLY A 219 -23.34 -22.25 25.66
C GLY A 219 -23.06 -23.65 26.20
N PRO A 220 -21.95 -24.29 25.79
CA PRO A 220 -21.56 -25.59 26.31
C PRO A 220 -21.06 -25.41 27.75
N ALA A 221 -21.91 -25.73 28.73
CA ALA A 221 -21.49 -25.88 30.11
C ALA A 221 -20.81 -27.25 30.30
N ALA A 222 -19.50 -27.18 30.53
CA ALA A 222 -18.69 -28.03 31.40
C ALA A 222 -18.94 -29.56 31.45
N THR A 223 -17.94 -30.28 30.97
CA THR A 223 -17.29 -31.46 31.57
C THR A 223 -18.03 -32.10 32.75
N GLN A 224 -18.58 -33.30 32.53
CA GLN A 224 -18.86 -34.26 33.59
C GLN A 224 -18.11 -35.57 33.33
N THR A 225 -17.07 -35.78 34.12
CA THR A 225 -16.74 -37.08 34.75
C THR A 225 -16.18 -36.68 36.12
N PRO A 226 -16.69 -37.25 37.22
CA PRO A 226 -16.46 -38.66 37.62
C PRO A 226 -17.78 -39.27 38.16
N GLY A 227 -17.93 -40.51 38.62
CA GLY A 227 -17.06 -41.60 39.04
C GLY A 227 -17.97 -42.63 39.73
N SER A 228 -17.50 -43.87 39.81
CA SER A 228 -18.11 -45.08 40.34
C SER A 228 -18.99 -44.93 41.60
N SER A 229 -20.06 -45.73 41.71
CA SER A 229 -20.14 -46.87 42.66
C SER A 229 -21.60 -47.32 42.89
N THR A 230 -21.83 -48.63 42.71
CA THR A 230 -22.67 -49.52 43.55
C THR A 230 -24.17 -49.26 43.67
N MET A 231 -24.98 -50.28 43.36
CA MET A 231 -26.06 -50.78 44.26
C MET A 231 -26.49 -52.22 43.86
N PRO A 232 -26.78 -53.10 44.84
CA PRO A 232 -27.20 -54.49 44.65
C PRO A 232 -28.70 -54.75 44.85
N HIS A 233 -29.09 -56.02 44.62
CA HIS A 233 -30.26 -56.78 45.08
C HIS A 233 -31.66 -56.55 44.44
N GLY A 234 -32.29 -57.69 44.06
CA GLY A 234 -33.68 -57.84 43.59
C GLY A 234 -34.72 -57.71 44.72
N PRO A 235 -35.86 -58.44 44.75
CA PRO A 235 -36.39 -59.47 43.84
C PRO A 235 -37.83 -59.20 43.34
N SER A 236 -38.32 -60.03 42.42
CA SER A 236 -39.62 -60.73 42.47
C SER A 236 -39.77 -61.65 41.26
#